data_AF-A0A9X0XFK0-F1
#
_entry.id   AF-A0A9X0XFK0-F1
#
_cell.length_a   1.000
_cell.length_b   1.000
_cell.length_c   1.000
_cell.angle_alpha   90.00
_cell.angle_beta   90.00
_cell.angle_gamma   90.00
#
_symmetry.space_group_name_H-M   'P 1'
#
loop_
_entity.id
_entity.type
_entity.pdbx_description
1 polymer ?
#
loop_
_entity_poly.entity_id
_entity_poly.type
_entity_poly.pdbx_seq_one_letter_code
_entity_poly.pdbx_strand_id
1 'polypeptide(L)'
;MRPIAPRCSVAFSFAALTALAAPAHALLGDTISCRDGDFFRCSAPTAVVGAGTEFSFSGFSFGYSFDFDATGLTITVLAAPSGPAFSELFRFQDLTTPFSTVSFESSSIPGVDSSSPQVDADGLGVLFLDGSHTVGQSARLNLVPATPAIPEPGSYALMAGGLALLGWLGRGRRRQGAVAG
;
A
#
# COMPACT_ATOMS: atom_id res chain seq x y z
N MET A 1 4.75 21.76 72.49
CA MET A 1 5.57 21.27 71.36
C MET A 1 4.69 20.37 70.50
N ARG A 2 4.44 20.72 69.24
CA ARG A 2 3.57 19.95 68.32
C ARG A 2 4.46 19.20 67.31
N PRO A 3 4.27 17.88 67.10
CA PRO A 3 5.05 17.12 66.14
C PRO A 3 4.56 17.40 64.70
N ILE A 4 5.50 17.70 63.81
CA ILE A 4 5.29 17.94 62.38
C ILE A 4 5.44 16.59 61.67
N ALA A 5 4.38 16.11 61.04
CA ALA A 5 4.38 14.85 60.29
C ALA A 5 5.03 15.03 58.89
N PRO A 6 5.88 14.09 58.43
CA PRO A 6 6.51 14.17 57.13
C PRO A 6 5.54 13.81 56.00
N ARG A 7 5.47 14.68 54.97
CA ARG A 7 4.72 14.42 53.74
C ARG A 7 5.54 13.51 52.83
N CYS A 8 5.01 12.32 52.53
CA CYS A 8 5.59 11.38 51.59
C CYS A 8 5.19 11.79 50.16
N SER A 9 6.13 12.37 49.41
CA SER A 9 5.94 12.69 48.00
C SER A 9 6.25 11.45 47.16
N VAL A 10 5.23 10.89 46.50
CA VAL A 10 5.41 9.80 45.53
C VAL A 10 5.76 10.42 44.18
N ALA A 11 6.99 10.20 43.73
CA ALA A 11 7.44 10.60 42.41
C ALA A 11 7.02 9.55 41.37
N PHE A 12 6.15 9.93 40.44
CA PHE A 12 5.83 9.13 39.26
C PHE A 12 6.89 9.38 38.18
N SER A 13 7.72 8.38 37.89
CA SER A 13 8.62 8.41 36.74
C SER A 13 7.86 7.95 35.49
N PHE A 14 7.70 8.84 34.52
CA PHE A 14 7.24 8.50 33.19
C PHE A 14 8.43 7.97 32.38
N ALA A 15 8.44 6.66 32.07
CA ALA A 15 9.37 6.10 31.11
C ALA A 15 8.90 6.45 29.69
N ALA A 16 9.72 7.19 28.94
CA ALA A 16 9.46 7.50 27.55
C ALA A 16 9.74 6.25 26.68
N LEU A 17 8.70 5.73 26.02
CA LEU A 17 8.85 4.69 25.00
C LEU A 17 9.30 5.34 23.70
N THR A 18 10.49 5.01 23.21
CA THR A 18 10.93 5.40 21.87
C THR A 18 10.30 4.47 20.85
N ALA A 19 9.43 4.99 19.97
CA ALA A 19 8.87 4.25 18.86
C ALA A 19 9.96 4.01 17.79
N LEU A 20 10.22 2.74 17.44
CA LEU A 20 11.03 2.41 16.27
C LEU A 20 10.16 2.56 15.02
N ALA A 21 10.65 3.30 14.03
CA ALA A 21 10.02 3.36 12.71
C ALA A 21 10.07 1.97 12.07
N ALA A 22 8.92 1.47 11.61
CA ALA A 22 8.86 0.23 10.84
C ALA A 22 9.58 0.43 9.48
N PRO A 23 10.30 -0.58 8.98
CA PRO A 23 10.93 -0.49 7.66
C PRO A 23 9.83 -0.33 6.59
N ALA A 24 10.10 0.51 5.59
CA ALA A 24 9.25 0.61 4.40
C ALA A 24 9.13 -0.78 3.77
N HIS A 25 7.90 -1.23 3.51
CA HIS A 25 7.64 -2.51 2.87
C HIS A 25 8.19 -2.45 1.44
N ALA A 26 8.98 -3.45 1.03
CA ALA A 26 9.43 -3.60 -0.35
C ALA A 26 8.43 -4.50 -1.08
N LEU A 27 8.19 -4.24 -2.36
CA LEU A 27 7.26 -5.03 -3.17
C LEU A 27 7.75 -6.47 -3.44
N LEU A 28 9.02 -6.79 -3.18
CA LEU A 28 9.57 -8.12 -3.46
C LEU A 28 8.81 -9.20 -2.70
N GLY A 29 8.29 -10.18 -3.46
CA GLY A 29 7.50 -11.28 -2.91
C GLY A 29 5.99 -11.00 -2.82
N ASP A 30 5.54 -9.76 -3.10
CA ASP A 30 4.12 -9.46 -3.16
C ASP A 30 3.47 -10.11 -4.37
N THR A 31 2.20 -10.47 -4.24
CA THR A 31 1.38 -11.00 -5.33
C THR A 31 0.60 -9.86 -5.98
N ILE A 32 0.94 -9.54 -7.22
CA ILE A 32 0.22 -8.56 -8.04
C ILE A 32 -0.79 -9.30 -8.91
N SER A 33 -1.95 -8.70 -9.09
CA SER A 33 -2.93 -9.09 -10.10
C SER A 33 -2.93 -8.09 -11.25
N CYS A 34 -3.21 -8.60 -12.44
CA CYS A 34 -3.32 -7.82 -13.65
C CYS A 34 -4.75 -7.97 -14.18
N ARG A 35 -5.41 -6.84 -14.43
CA ARG A 35 -6.76 -6.82 -14.96
C ARG A 35 -6.70 -6.63 -16.47
N ASP A 36 -7.33 -7.55 -17.20
CA ASP A 36 -7.49 -7.45 -18.64
C ASP A 36 -8.16 -6.11 -19.03
N GLY A 37 -7.64 -5.52 -20.10
CA GLY A 37 -8.24 -4.36 -20.76
C GLY A 37 -9.24 -4.79 -21.83
N ASP A 38 -9.83 -3.81 -22.52
CA ASP A 38 -10.83 -4.07 -23.57
C ASP A 38 -10.21 -4.78 -24.78
N PHE A 39 -8.94 -4.48 -25.09
CA PHE A 39 -8.22 -5.01 -26.26
C PHE A 39 -7.04 -5.92 -25.89
N PHE A 40 -6.68 -6.00 -24.62
CA PHE A 40 -5.45 -6.61 -24.16
C PHE A 40 -5.70 -7.58 -23.02
N ARG A 41 -5.04 -8.74 -23.08
CA ARG A 41 -5.07 -9.75 -22.02
C ARG A 41 -3.70 -9.91 -21.39
N CYS A 42 -3.67 -9.90 -20.07
CA CYS A 42 -2.45 -10.15 -19.33
C CYS A 42 -1.94 -11.57 -19.63
N SER A 43 -0.62 -11.76 -19.71
CA SER A 43 -0.02 -13.10 -19.88
C SER A 43 -0.40 -14.07 -18.77
N ALA A 44 -0.70 -13.54 -17.57
CA ALA A 44 -1.22 -14.26 -16.42
C ALA A 44 -2.13 -13.32 -15.60
N PRO A 45 -3.13 -13.86 -14.88
CA PRO A 45 -4.01 -13.04 -14.03
C PRO A 45 -3.30 -12.51 -12.78
N THR A 46 -2.26 -13.20 -12.31
CA THR A 46 -1.47 -12.84 -11.13
C THR A 46 -0.02 -13.27 -11.29
N ALA A 47 0.90 -12.58 -10.63
CA ALA A 47 2.32 -12.90 -10.58
C ALA A 47 2.95 -12.45 -9.25
N VAL A 48 4.06 -13.07 -8.87
CA VAL A 48 4.83 -12.69 -7.67
C VAL A 48 5.99 -11.81 -8.09
N VAL A 49 6.17 -10.67 -7.42
CA VAL A 49 7.19 -9.67 -7.73
C VAL A 49 8.60 -10.22 -7.49
N GLY A 50 9.50 -9.98 -8.45
CA GLY A 50 10.94 -10.23 -8.33
C GLY A 50 11.46 -11.38 -9.17
N ALA A 51 10.65 -11.90 -10.10
CA ALA A 51 11.07 -12.93 -11.06
C ALA A 51 11.59 -12.35 -12.39
N GLY A 52 11.68 -11.02 -12.51
CA GLY A 52 11.70 -10.32 -13.78
C GLY A 52 10.27 -10.12 -14.29
N THR A 53 10.06 -9.90 -15.59
CA THR A 53 8.74 -9.61 -16.17
C THR A 53 7.57 -10.45 -15.62
N GLU A 54 6.73 -9.85 -14.78
CA GLU A 54 5.54 -10.46 -14.20
C GLU A 54 4.39 -10.55 -15.19
N PHE A 55 4.20 -9.52 -16.01
CA PHE A 55 3.13 -9.49 -17.00
C PHE A 55 3.67 -9.07 -18.35
N SER A 56 3.12 -9.67 -19.40
CA SER A 56 3.28 -9.19 -20.74
C SER A 56 1.96 -9.23 -21.48
N PHE A 57 1.85 -8.39 -22.49
CA PHE A 57 0.72 -8.36 -23.40
C PHE A 57 1.30 -8.46 -24.79
N SER A 58 0.67 -9.27 -25.63
CA SER A 58 1.01 -9.37 -27.05
C SER A 58 -0.26 -9.57 -27.86
N GLY A 59 -0.52 -8.68 -28.82
CA GLY A 59 -1.69 -8.76 -29.69
C GLY A 59 -1.67 -7.68 -30.77
N PHE A 60 -2.22 -7.96 -31.95
CA PHE A 60 -2.42 -6.99 -33.04
C PHE A 60 -1.18 -6.14 -33.42
N SER A 61 0.03 -6.69 -33.32
CA SER A 61 1.33 -6.02 -33.55
C SER A 61 1.82 -5.09 -32.44
N PHE A 62 1.20 -5.14 -31.27
CA PHE A 62 1.59 -4.41 -30.08
C PHE A 62 2.05 -5.38 -29.01
N GLY A 63 2.95 -4.92 -28.14
CA GLY A 63 3.29 -5.67 -26.96
C GLY A 63 4.05 -4.86 -25.95
N TYR A 64 3.77 -5.15 -24.68
CA TYR A 64 4.41 -4.52 -23.53
C TYR A 64 4.80 -5.59 -22.53
N SER A 65 5.92 -5.39 -21.85
CA SER A 65 6.26 -6.10 -20.61
C SER A 65 6.17 -5.16 -19.43
N PHE A 66 5.77 -5.72 -18.30
CA PHE A 66 5.63 -5.08 -17.00
C PHE A 66 6.46 -5.88 -16.02
N ASP A 67 7.50 -5.25 -15.48
CA ASP A 67 8.50 -5.83 -14.59
C ASP A 67 8.53 -5.03 -13.28
N PHE A 68 7.98 -5.63 -12.23
CA PHE A 68 7.94 -5.10 -10.88
C PHE A 68 9.22 -5.52 -10.15
N ASP A 69 9.79 -4.57 -9.41
CA ASP A 69 10.87 -4.84 -8.47
C ASP A 69 10.54 -4.33 -7.07
N ALA A 70 11.52 -4.32 -6.18
CA ALA A 70 11.36 -3.89 -4.79
C ALA A 70 10.72 -2.51 -4.61
N THR A 71 10.85 -1.62 -5.59
CA THR A 71 10.58 -0.19 -5.46
C THR A 71 9.61 0.34 -6.50
N GLY A 72 9.31 -0.42 -7.56
CA GLY A 72 8.62 0.16 -8.68
C GLY A 72 8.24 -0.81 -9.79
N LEU A 73 7.87 -0.20 -10.92
CA LEU A 73 7.44 -0.87 -12.14
C LEU A 73 8.23 -0.31 -13.33
N THR A 74 8.88 -1.20 -14.06
CA THR A 74 9.44 -0.93 -15.39
C THR A 74 8.47 -1.43 -16.45
N ILE A 75 8.12 -0.56 -17.39
CA ILE A 75 7.31 -0.90 -18.56
C ILE A 75 8.20 -0.84 -19.78
N THR A 76 8.17 -1.86 -20.64
CA THR A 76 8.97 -1.90 -21.88
C THR A 76 8.11 -2.25 -23.08
N VAL A 77 8.29 -1.54 -24.18
CA VAL A 77 7.63 -1.82 -25.46
C VAL A 77 8.34 -3.01 -26.13
N LEU A 78 7.64 -4.13 -26.24
CA LEU A 78 8.12 -5.36 -26.89
C LEU A 78 7.78 -5.39 -28.39
N ALA A 79 6.63 -4.83 -28.77
CA ALA A 79 6.20 -4.69 -30.15
C ALA A 79 5.47 -3.35 -30.32
N ALA A 80 5.82 -2.65 -31.40
CA ALA A 80 5.32 -1.33 -31.68
C ALA A 80 4.19 -1.37 -32.73
N PRO A 81 3.06 -0.67 -32.49
CA PRO A 81 2.05 -0.46 -33.52
C PRO A 81 2.66 0.23 -34.74
N SER A 82 2.35 -0.27 -35.94
CA SER A 82 2.25 0.59 -37.12
C SER A 82 0.78 0.96 -37.30
N GLY A 83 0.29 1.96 -36.57
CA GLY A 83 -1.14 2.25 -36.54
C GLY A 83 -1.49 3.60 -35.90
N PRO A 84 -2.77 4.01 -35.96
CA PRO A 84 -3.23 5.24 -35.33
C PRO A 84 -3.03 5.18 -33.81
N ALA A 85 -2.95 6.37 -33.20
CA ALA A 85 -2.96 6.52 -31.75
C ALA A 85 -4.13 5.77 -31.12
N PHE A 86 -3.86 5.01 -30.06
CA PHE A 86 -4.88 4.43 -29.20
C PHE A 86 -4.68 4.92 -27.77
N SER A 87 -5.70 4.69 -26.94
CA SER A 87 -5.66 4.97 -25.51
C SER A 87 -5.99 3.68 -24.80
N GLU A 88 -5.11 3.24 -23.91
CA GLU A 88 -5.31 2.02 -23.12
C GLU A 88 -4.91 2.27 -21.66
N LEU A 89 -5.73 1.74 -20.75
CA LEU A 89 -5.47 1.79 -19.31
C LEU A 89 -5.12 0.40 -18.81
N PHE A 90 -3.86 0.18 -18.45
CA PHE A 90 -3.45 -1.03 -17.76
C PHE A 90 -3.70 -0.89 -16.27
N ARG A 91 -4.30 -1.91 -15.65
CA ARG A 91 -4.59 -1.92 -14.21
C ARG A 91 -3.92 -3.08 -13.49
N PHE A 92 -3.26 -2.75 -12.40
CA PHE A 92 -2.57 -3.68 -11.51
C PHE A 92 -3.05 -3.48 -10.08
N GLN A 93 -3.26 -4.57 -9.35
CA GLN A 93 -3.62 -4.51 -7.96
C GLN A 93 -2.70 -5.44 -7.16
N ASP A 94 -2.02 -4.86 -6.18
CA ASP A 94 -1.31 -5.64 -5.18
C ASP A 94 -2.31 -6.31 -4.22
N LEU A 95 -2.29 -7.64 -4.20
CA LEU A 95 -3.18 -8.47 -3.38
C LEU A 95 -2.62 -8.68 -1.97
N THR A 96 -1.37 -8.29 -1.73
CA THR A 96 -0.66 -8.46 -0.45
C THR A 96 -0.65 -7.14 0.30
N THR A 97 -0.13 -6.08 -0.33
CA THR A 97 -0.10 -4.72 0.24
C THR A 97 -0.56 -3.68 -0.80
N PRO A 98 -1.77 -3.10 -0.66
CA PRO A 98 -2.28 -2.16 -1.67
C PRO A 98 -1.32 -1.00 -1.94
N PHE A 99 -1.22 -0.54 -3.18
CA PHE A 99 -0.43 0.65 -3.51
C PHE A 99 -1.00 1.89 -2.79
N SER A 100 -0.13 2.72 -2.23
CA SER A 100 -0.53 3.99 -1.59
C SER A 100 -0.23 5.19 -2.47
N THR A 101 0.95 5.20 -3.10
CA THR A 101 1.37 6.27 -4.00
C THR A 101 2.14 5.70 -5.18
N VAL A 102 2.07 6.44 -6.28
CA VAL A 102 2.91 6.24 -7.47
C VAL A 102 3.57 7.57 -7.79
N SER A 103 4.83 7.51 -8.23
CA SER A 103 5.54 8.65 -8.78
C SER A 103 6.18 8.27 -10.10
N PHE A 104 6.09 9.18 -11.06
CA PHE A 104 6.71 9.01 -12.36
C PHE A 104 8.19 9.36 -12.27
N GLU A 105 9.06 8.46 -12.75
CA GLU A 105 10.50 8.67 -12.73
C GLU A 105 11.02 9.10 -14.11
N SER A 106 10.75 8.29 -15.13
CA SER A 106 11.18 8.57 -16.50
C SER A 106 10.35 7.81 -17.52
N SER A 107 10.32 8.32 -18.76
CA SER A 107 9.76 7.61 -19.91
C SER A 107 10.47 8.02 -21.19
N SER A 108 10.65 7.05 -22.06
CA SER A 108 10.98 7.23 -23.48
C SER A 108 9.82 6.83 -24.39
N ILE A 109 8.70 6.37 -23.82
CA ILE A 109 7.47 6.00 -24.52
C ILE A 109 6.64 7.28 -24.72
N PRO A 110 6.35 7.69 -25.97
CA PRO A 110 5.49 8.84 -26.25
C PRO A 110 4.12 8.72 -25.57
N GLY A 111 3.63 9.83 -25.01
CA GLY A 111 2.33 9.91 -24.33
C GLY A 111 2.21 9.12 -23.02
N VAL A 112 3.31 8.57 -22.50
CA VAL A 112 3.44 8.15 -21.10
C VAL A 112 4.27 9.20 -20.35
N ASP A 113 3.61 9.99 -19.51
CA ASP A 113 4.23 11.07 -18.74
C ASP A 113 3.78 11.05 -17.27
N SER A 114 4.10 12.11 -16.52
CA SER A 114 3.79 12.21 -15.09
C SER A 114 2.30 12.24 -14.75
N SER A 115 1.43 12.47 -15.73
CA SER A 115 -0.03 12.42 -15.57
C SER A 115 -0.62 11.04 -15.89
N SER A 116 0.16 10.14 -16.50
CA SER A 116 -0.27 8.78 -16.88
C SER A 116 -0.52 7.83 -15.70
N PRO A 117 0.36 7.74 -14.68
CA PRO A 117 0.16 6.82 -13.57
C PRO A 117 -0.78 7.40 -12.52
N GLN A 118 -1.74 6.59 -12.05
CA GLN A 118 -2.68 6.94 -11.00
C GLN A 118 -2.87 5.76 -10.06
N VAL A 119 -3.02 6.02 -8.76
CA VAL A 119 -3.43 5.03 -7.77
C VAL A 119 -4.81 5.39 -7.27
N ASP A 120 -5.75 4.45 -7.39
CA ASP A 120 -7.12 4.57 -6.93
C ASP A 120 -7.54 3.35 -6.09
N ALA A 121 -8.83 3.23 -5.77
CA ALA A 121 -9.35 2.11 -4.98
C ALA A 121 -9.21 0.74 -5.69
N ASP A 122 -9.07 0.73 -7.02
CA ASP A 122 -8.93 -0.47 -7.84
C ASP A 122 -7.44 -0.82 -8.10
N GLY A 123 -6.50 0.01 -7.61
CA GLY A 123 -5.06 -0.24 -7.68
C GLY A 123 -4.29 0.81 -8.49
N LEU A 124 -3.20 0.37 -9.12
CA LEU A 124 -2.36 1.17 -10.02
C LEU A 124 -2.94 1.12 -11.43
N GLY A 125 -3.32 2.27 -11.97
CA GLY A 125 -3.65 2.49 -13.37
C GLY A 125 -2.50 3.18 -14.10
N VAL A 126 -2.14 2.71 -15.30
CA VAL A 126 -1.20 3.41 -16.19
C VAL A 126 -1.86 3.65 -17.54
N LEU A 127 -2.11 4.92 -17.84
CA LEU A 127 -2.72 5.34 -19.09
C LEU A 127 -1.67 5.58 -20.17
N PHE A 128 -1.79 4.86 -21.28
CA PHE A 128 -0.99 5.07 -22.48
C PHE A 128 -1.79 5.96 -23.42
N LEU A 129 -1.24 7.11 -23.76
CA LEU A 129 -1.76 8.00 -24.79
C LEU A 129 -0.82 7.94 -25.98
N ASP A 130 -1.34 8.07 -27.19
CA ASP A 130 -0.56 7.98 -28.44
C ASP A 130 -0.13 6.54 -28.80
N GLY A 131 0.06 6.30 -30.09
CA GLY A 131 0.37 4.98 -30.66
C GLY A 131 1.73 4.90 -31.33
N SER A 132 2.51 5.99 -31.31
CA SER A 132 3.81 6.09 -31.97
C SER A 132 4.94 5.48 -31.11
N HIS A 133 4.85 4.18 -30.83
CA HIS A 133 5.84 3.51 -29.99
C HIS A 133 6.96 2.88 -30.83
N THR A 134 8.12 2.68 -30.22
CA THR A 134 9.25 1.96 -30.80
C THR A 134 9.67 0.85 -29.85
N VAL A 135 10.01 -0.31 -30.40
CA VAL A 135 10.50 -1.44 -29.61
C VAL A 135 11.73 -1.04 -28.81
N GLY A 136 11.75 -1.40 -27.52
CA GLY A 136 12.82 -1.07 -26.60
C GLY A 136 12.66 0.27 -25.87
N GLN A 137 11.66 1.08 -26.20
CA GLN A 137 11.28 2.19 -25.33
C GLN A 137 10.77 1.67 -23.99
N SER A 138 11.04 2.42 -22.93
CA SER A 138 10.65 2.07 -21.57
C SER A 138 10.17 3.26 -20.76
N ALA A 139 9.39 2.97 -19.72
CA ALA A 139 8.99 3.90 -18.67
C ALA A 139 9.26 3.28 -17.30
N ARG A 140 9.56 4.13 -16.32
CA ARG A 140 9.82 3.73 -14.94
C ARG A 140 8.93 4.51 -13.98
N LEU A 141 8.29 3.77 -13.09
CA LEU A 141 7.44 4.28 -12.03
C LEU A 141 8.00 3.81 -10.68
N ASN A 142 8.01 4.69 -9.69
CA ASN A 142 8.28 4.35 -8.30
C ASN A 142 6.97 4.18 -7.56
N LEU A 143 6.85 3.08 -6.84
CA LEU A 143 5.64 2.64 -6.15
C LEU A 143 5.92 2.56 -4.65
N VAL A 144 5.00 3.07 -3.85
CA VAL A 144 5.07 2.95 -2.40
C VAL A 144 3.88 2.12 -1.93
N PRO A 145 4.09 0.90 -1.42
CA PRO A 145 3.01 0.11 -0.84
C PRO A 145 2.45 0.81 0.40
N ALA A 146 1.16 0.62 0.65
CA ALA A 146 0.52 1.10 1.86
C ALA A 146 1.15 0.41 3.06
N THR A 147 1.55 1.21 4.04
CA THR A 147 1.91 0.65 5.34
C THR A 147 0.63 0.14 5.99
N PRO A 148 0.55 -1.16 6.34
CA PRO A 148 -0.60 -1.64 7.09
C PRO A 148 -0.70 -0.81 8.37
N ALA A 149 -1.91 -0.37 8.71
CA ALA A 149 -2.16 0.34 9.95
C ALA A 149 -1.90 -0.61 11.12
N ILE A 150 -0.65 -0.69 11.57
CA ILE A 150 -0.29 -1.39 12.80
C ILE A 150 -0.89 -0.56 13.93
N PRO A 151 -1.84 -1.10 14.72
CA PRO A 151 -2.41 -0.34 15.83
C PRO A 151 -1.28 0.10 16.74
N GLU A 152 -1.23 1.40 17.06
CA GLU A 152 -0.18 1.91 17.90
C GLU A 152 -0.23 1.21 19.27
N PRO A 153 0.91 1.00 19.95
CA PRO A 153 0.91 0.46 21.31
C PRO A 153 -0.06 1.19 22.25
N GLY A 154 -0.22 2.50 22.03
CA GLY A 154 -1.21 3.33 22.73
C GLY A 154 -2.65 2.93 22.45
N SER A 155 -3.01 2.51 21.24
CA SER A 155 -4.35 2.02 20.90
C SER A 155 -4.69 0.76 21.71
N TYR A 156 -3.73 -0.16 21.88
CA TYR A 156 -3.91 -1.32 22.75
C TYR A 156 -4.06 -0.92 24.21
N ALA A 157 -3.25 0.03 24.69
CA ALA A 157 -3.34 0.53 26.06
C ALA A 157 -4.68 1.22 26.34
N LEU A 158 -5.18 2.03 25.40
CA LEU A 158 -6.49 2.67 25.49
C LEU A 158 -7.63 1.66 25.42
N MET A 159 -7.52 0.65 24.54
CA MET A 159 -8.51 -0.44 24.47
C MET A 159 -8.53 -1.23 25.79
N ALA A 160 -7.36 -1.63 26.30
CA ALA A 160 -7.23 -2.34 27.57
C ALA A 160 -7.73 -1.49 28.76
N GLY A 161 -7.38 -0.20 28.78
CA GLY A 161 -7.84 0.76 29.77
C GLY A 161 -9.36 0.95 29.73
N GLY A 162 -9.94 1.06 28.54
CA GLY A 162 -11.40 1.14 28.34
C GLY A 162 -12.11 -0.12 28.85
N LEU A 163 -11.59 -1.31 28.52
CA LEU A 163 -12.14 -2.58 29.02
C LEU A 163 -12.03 -2.70 30.55
N ALA A 164 -10.91 -2.27 31.14
CA ALA A 164 -10.72 -2.26 32.59
C ALA A 164 -11.73 -1.32 33.28
N LEU A 165 -11.96 -0.13 32.72
CA LEU A 165 -12.94 0.83 33.23
C LEU A 165 -14.36 0.26 33.18
N LEU A 166 -14.76 -0.34 32.05
CA LEU A 166 -16.06 -0.97 31.90
C LEU A 166 -16.26 -2.12 32.89
N GLY A 167 -15.23 -2.95 33.08
CA GLY A 167 -15.24 -4.03 34.07
C GLY A 167 -15.40 -3.52 35.52
N TRP A 168 -14.76 -2.40 35.85
CA TRP A 168 -14.88 -1.77 37.18
C TRP A 168 -16.30 -1.23 37.43
N LEU A 169 -16.87 -0.51 36.46
CA LEU A 169 -18.25 0.00 36.54
C LEU A 169 -19.28 -1.13 36.64
N GLY A 170 -19.08 -2.23 35.93
CA GLY A 170 -19.94 -3.42 35.98
C GLY A 170 -20.00 -4.08 37.36
N ARG A 171 -18.90 -4.08 38.13
CA ARG A 171 -18.90 -4.62 39.51
C ARG A 171 -19.67 -3.75 40.49
N GLY A 172 -19.68 -2.42 40.30
CA GLY A 172 -20.39 -1.49 41.18
C GLY A 172 -21.90 -1.75 41.25
N ARG A 173 -22.52 -2.06 40.11
CA ARG A 173 -23.98 -2.31 40.01
C ARG A 173 -24.43 -3.59 40.71
N ARG A 174 -23.58 -4.64 40.73
CA ARG A 174 -23.94 -5.92 41.39
C ARG A 174 -24.03 -5.82 42.90
N ARG A 175 -23.32 -4.87 43.53
CA ARG A 175 -23.35 -4.69 45.00
C ARG A 175 -24.62 -3.98 45.48
N GLN A 176 -25.24 -3.14 44.65
CA GLN A 176 -26.44 -2.40 45.03
C GLN A 176 -27.72 -3.26 44.98
N GLY A 177 -27.74 -4.34 44.19
CA GLY A 177 -28.87 -5.26 44.12
C GLY A 177 -28.99 -6.26 45.28
N ALA A 178 -27.98 -6.36 46.16
CA ALA A 178 -27.93 -7.38 47.22
C ALA A 178 -28.42 -6.89 48.60
N VAL A 179 -28.90 -5.64 48.72
CA VAL A 179 -29.34 -5.03 50.01
C VAL A 179 -30.86 -4.83 50.08
N ALA A 180 -31.62 -5.34 49.10
CA ALA A 180 -33.08 -5.13 49.00
C ALA A 180 -33.92 -6.41 49.23
N GLY A 181 -33.38 -7.41 49.94
CA GLY A 181 -34.09 -8.66 50.28
C GLY A 181 -34.08 -8.93 51.77
#